data_AF-A0A8S9M572-F1
#
_entry.id   AF-A0A8S9M572-F1
#
_cell.length_a   1.000
_cell.length_b   1.000
_cell.length_c   1.000
_cell.angle_alpha   90.00
_cell.angle_beta   90.00
_cell.angle_gamma   90.00
#
_symmetry.space_group_name_H-M   'P 1'
#
loop_
_entity.id
_entity.type
_entity.pdbx_description
1 polymer ?
#
loop_
_entity_poly.entity_id
_entity_poly.type
_entity_poly.pdbx_seq_one_letter_code
_entity_poly.pdbx_strand_id
1 'polypeptide(L)'
;MSQLFHLGESMDDHASLKADLAALTSQLREEKENVLSKEKEIKTLRLKVRNPDEAGTLAASENVSLREQLERREEEVCDLWCTVETFDVEKIMAVSGTIVVTRWELMREWLNRQTDSWDLEGALERYKMVKTSEAEFRGLLAPSFEGEPVIPSKTEAEKTLERADDPPVS
;
A
#
# COMPACT_ATOMS: atom_id res chain seq x y z
N MET A 1 87.05 44.84 49.58
CA MET A 1 85.81 45.51 49.11
C MET A 1 84.88 44.48 48.46
N SER A 2 84.38 43.48 49.20
CA SER A 2 83.58 42.39 48.59
C SER A 2 82.24 42.14 49.27
N GLN A 3 82.04 42.49 50.55
CA GLN A 3 80.77 42.20 51.24
C GLN A 3 79.63 43.15 50.85
N LEU A 4 79.95 44.39 50.48
CA LEU A 4 78.95 45.42 50.14
C LEU A 4 78.36 45.23 48.73
N PHE A 5 79.14 44.68 47.79
CA PHE A 5 78.67 44.34 46.44
C PHE A 5 77.74 43.11 46.44
N HIS A 6 78.08 42.05 47.18
CA HIS A 6 77.22 40.87 47.29
C HIS A 6 75.90 41.12 48.02
N LEU A 7 75.86 42.10 48.95
CA LEU A 7 74.62 42.49 49.61
C LEU A 7 73.67 43.25 48.67
N GLY A 8 74.21 44.12 47.80
CA GLY A 8 73.43 44.83 46.78
C GLY A 8 72.81 43.88 45.75
N GLU A 9 73.60 42.93 45.26
CA GLU A 9 73.17 41.91 44.29
C GLU A 9 72.10 40.97 44.89
N SER A 10 72.28 40.53 46.15
CA SER A 10 71.27 39.75 46.89
C SER A 10 69.96 40.51 47.15
N MET A 11 70.01 41.83 47.34
CA MET A 11 68.81 42.64 47.54
C MET A 11 68.05 42.89 46.23
N ASP A 12 68.76 43.09 45.12
CA ASP A 12 68.17 43.23 43.78
C ASP A 12 67.55 41.92 43.30
N ASP A 13 68.20 40.78 43.50
CA ASP A 13 67.64 39.45 43.18
C ASP A 13 66.37 39.16 43.99
N HIS A 14 66.36 39.53 45.27
CA HIS A 14 65.20 39.39 46.13
C HIS A 14 64.05 40.32 45.70
N ALA A 15 64.36 41.54 45.25
CA ALA A 15 63.36 42.46 44.70
C ALA A 15 62.77 41.95 43.38
N SER A 16 63.61 41.36 42.52
CA SER A 16 63.21 40.70 41.26
C SER A 16 62.29 39.50 41.51
N LEU A 17 62.68 38.56 42.39
CA LEU A 17 61.86 37.41 42.78
C LEU A 17 60.49 37.81 43.36
N LYS A 18 60.45 38.91 44.12
CA LYS A 18 59.20 39.44 44.68
C LYS A 18 58.28 40.03 43.61
N ALA A 19 58.85 40.69 42.60
CA ALA A 19 58.10 41.20 41.45
C ALA A 19 57.53 40.05 40.61
N ASP A 20 58.31 39.00 40.36
CA ASP A 20 57.86 37.81 39.63
C ASP A 20 56.74 37.07 40.36
N LEU A 21 56.84 36.90 41.69
CA LEU A 21 55.76 36.31 42.48
C LEU A 21 54.47 37.13 42.39
N ALA A 22 54.57 38.46 42.39
CA ALA A 22 53.40 39.33 42.24
C ALA A 22 52.78 39.20 40.84
N ALA A 23 53.60 39.13 39.79
CA ALA A 23 53.16 38.92 38.41
C ALA A 23 52.47 37.56 38.25
N LEU A 24 53.07 36.47 38.74
CA LEU A 24 52.49 35.12 38.71
C LEU A 24 51.18 35.06 39.50
N THR A 25 51.09 35.73 40.65
CA THR A 25 49.85 35.79 41.45
C THR A 25 48.74 36.54 40.71
N SER A 26 49.08 37.60 39.97
CA SER A 26 48.13 38.32 39.12
C SER A 26 47.65 37.45 37.96
N GLN A 27 48.58 36.79 37.26
CA GLN A 27 48.28 35.93 36.12
C GLN A 27 47.41 34.74 36.54
N LEU A 28 47.71 34.11 37.69
CA LEU A 28 46.90 33.01 38.22
C LEU A 28 45.46 33.45 38.54
N ARG A 29 45.28 34.69 39.01
CA ARG A 29 43.94 35.24 39.27
C ARG A 29 43.17 35.46 37.98
N GLU A 30 43.79 36.06 36.98
CA GLU A 30 43.20 36.30 35.67
C GLU A 30 42.82 34.98 34.97
N GLU A 31 43.73 34.01 34.95
CA GLU A 31 43.45 32.68 34.40
C GLU A 31 42.32 31.98 35.15
N LYS A 32 42.26 32.10 36.48
CA LYS A 32 41.14 31.57 37.27
C LYS A 32 39.81 32.20 36.87
N GLU A 33 39.75 33.52 36.67
CA GLU A 33 38.54 34.19 36.22
C GLU A 33 38.15 33.79 34.78
N ASN A 34 39.13 33.65 33.89
CA ASN A 34 38.93 33.16 32.53
C ASN A 34 38.35 31.74 32.52
N VAL A 35 38.93 30.83 33.32
CA VAL A 35 38.42 29.45 33.48
C VAL A 35 36.98 29.45 33.98
N LEU A 36 36.66 30.26 34.99
CA LEU A 36 35.29 30.36 35.52
C LEU A 36 34.31 30.92 34.48
N SER A 37 34.74 31.88 33.66
CA SER A 37 33.95 32.41 32.55
C SER A 37 33.65 31.34 31.50
N LYS A 38 34.69 30.62 31.04
CA LYS A 38 34.55 29.51 30.09
C LYS A 38 33.70 28.36 30.64
N GLU A 39 33.78 28.08 31.93
CA GLU A 39 32.94 27.05 32.55
C GLU A 39 31.44 27.40 32.47
N LYS A 40 31.07 28.67 32.67
CA LYS A 40 29.69 29.15 32.50
C LYS A 40 29.22 29.06 31.05
N GLU A 41 30.10 29.41 30.11
CA GLU A 41 29.82 29.29 28.68
C GLU A 41 29.59 27.83 28.28
N ILE A 42 30.45 26.91 28.71
CA ILE A 42 30.30 25.46 28.46
C ILE A 42 28.97 24.94 29.01
N LYS A 43 28.57 25.35 30.23
CA LYS A 43 27.27 24.97 30.81
C LYS A 43 26.11 25.45 29.93
N THR A 44 26.17 26.67 29.43
CA THR A 44 25.15 27.24 28.55
C THR A 44 25.08 26.50 27.21
N LEU A 45 26.24 26.22 26.60
CA LEU A 45 26.32 25.48 25.33
C LEU A 45 25.81 24.05 25.48
N ARG A 46 26.14 23.35 26.57
CA ARG A 46 25.63 22.00 26.85
C ARG A 46 24.11 21.96 26.92
N LEU A 47 23.47 22.96 27.54
CA LEU A 47 22.01 23.05 27.55
C LEU A 47 21.44 23.30 26.14
N LYS A 48 22.08 24.16 25.35
CA LYS A 48 21.67 24.43 23.97
C LYS A 48 21.83 23.22 23.04
N VAL A 49 22.80 22.34 23.29
CA VAL A 49 23.02 21.11 22.50
C VAL A 49 22.05 20.00 22.89
N ARG A 50 21.61 19.94 24.16
CA ARG A 50 20.66 18.91 24.63
C ARG A 50 19.29 19.01 23.94
N ASN A 51 18.71 20.20 23.83
CA ASN A 51 17.38 20.38 23.22
C ASN A 51 17.28 19.85 21.77
N PRO A 52 18.21 20.19 20.85
CA PRO A 52 18.18 19.66 19.49
C PRO A 52 18.53 18.17 19.41
N ASP A 53 19.31 17.63 20.36
CA ASP A 53 19.59 16.18 20.44
C ASP A 53 18.31 15.40 20.79
N GLU A 54 17.55 15.88 21.77
CA GLU A 54 16.23 15.33 22.12
C GLU A 54 15.24 15.46 20.94
N ALA A 55 15.22 16.59 20.25
CA ALA A 55 14.40 16.75 19.04
C ALA A 55 14.84 15.81 17.90
N GLY A 56 16.16 15.59 17.75
CA GLY A 56 16.73 14.68 16.76
C GLY A 56 16.37 13.23 17.01
N THR A 57 16.40 12.79 18.27
CA THR A 57 15.99 11.43 18.65
C THR A 57 14.49 11.19 18.39
N LEU A 58 13.64 12.17 18.70
CA LEU A 58 12.20 12.09 18.42
C LEU A 58 11.93 12.01 16.91
N ALA A 59 12.55 12.91 16.12
CA ALA A 59 12.44 12.89 14.67
C ALA A 59 12.96 11.58 14.04
N ALA A 60 14.04 11.00 14.58
CA ALA A 60 14.53 9.70 14.12
C ALA A 60 13.51 8.59 14.36
N SER A 61 12.87 8.57 15.54
CA SER A 61 11.84 7.58 15.87
C SER A 61 10.60 7.70 14.98
N GLU A 62 10.14 8.92 14.69
CA GLU A 62 9.03 9.18 13.77
C GLU A 62 9.37 8.72 12.35
N ASN A 63 10.59 8.98 11.88
CA ASN A 63 11.04 8.52 10.57
C ASN A 63 11.06 7.00 10.45
N VAL A 64 11.45 6.28 11.50
CA VAL A 64 11.38 4.81 11.53
C VAL A 64 9.93 4.35 11.44
N SER A 65 9.03 4.92 12.26
CA SER A 65 7.61 4.58 12.23
C SER A 65 6.95 4.84 10.87
N LEU A 66 7.27 5.97 10.23
CA LEU A 66 6.74 6.30 8.90
C LEU A 66 7.25 5.34 7.82
N ARG A 67 8.50 4.90 7.91
CA ARG A 67 9.05 3.90 6.97
C ARG A 67 8.36 2.56 7.10
N GLU A 68 8.13 2.09 8.33
CA GLU A 68 7.38 0.86 8.58
C GLU A 68 5.93 0.95 8.10
N GLN A 69 5.30 2.14 8.21
CA GLN A 69 3.98 2.37 7.65
C GLN A 69 3.99 2.34 6.12
N LEU A 70 4.99 2.97 5.50
CA LEU A 70 5.14 2.98 4.05
C LEU A 70 5.31 1.56 3.50
N GLU A 71 6.20 0.76 4.09
CA GLU A 71 6.45 -0.63 3.69
C GLU A 71 5.17 -1.48 3.77
N ARG A 72 4.40 -1.35 4.84
CA ARG A 72 3.10 -2.04 4.97
C ARG A 72 2.09 -1.61 3.91
N ARG A 73 2.05 -0.32 3.57
CA ARG A 73 1.15 0.18 2.51
C ARG A 73 1.59 -0.29 1.12
N GLU A 74 2.90 -0.39 0.89
CA GLU A 74 3.43 -0.96 -0.36
C GLU A 74 3.05 -2.44 -0.49
N GLU A 75 3.10 -3.22 0.59
CA GLU A 75 2.63 -4.61 0.61
C GLU A 75 1.12 -4.71 0.31
N GLU A 76 0.29 -3.88 0.96
CA GLU A 76 -1.16 -3.82 0.68
C GLU A 76 -1.45 -3.48 -0.80
N VAL A 77 -0.67 -2.57 -1.41
CA VAL A 77 -0.81 -2.23 -2.82
C VAL A 77 -0.42 -3.41 -3.71
N CYS A 78 0.65 -4.14 -3.39
CA CYS A 78 1.03 -5.35 -4.11
C CYS A 78 -0.06 -6.42 -4.06
N ASP A 79 -0.64 -6.68 -2.88
CA ASP A 79 -1.74 -7.63 -2.71
C ASP A 79 -2.96 -7.22 -3.52
N LEU A 80 -3.38 -5.96 -3.40
CA LEU A 80 -4.49 -5.42 -4.18
C LEU A 80 -4.22 -5.56 -5.68
N TRP A 81 -3.00 -5.32 -6.12
CA TRP A 81 -2.68 -5.42 -7.54
C TRP A 81 -2.79 -6.87 -8.05
N CYS A 82 -2.29 -7.84 -7.28
CA CYS A 82 -2.51 -9.27 -7.54
C CYS A 82 -4.01 -9.61 -7.62
N THR A 83 -4.84 -9.09 -6.71
CA THR A 83 -6.29 -9.36 -6.74
C THR A 83 -6.99 -8.79 -7.97
N VAL A 84 -6.59 -7.59 -8.42
CA VAL A 84 -7.18 -6.98 -9.61
C VAL A 84 -6.78 -7.76 -10.86
N GLU A 85 -5.54 -8.25 -10.91
CA GLU A 85 -5.06 -9.07 -12.03
C GLU A 85 -5.82 -10.40 -12.15
N THR A 86 -6.21 -11.02 -11.03
CA THR A 86 -6.99 -12.29 -11.06
C THR A 86 -8.49 -12.08 -11.16
N PHE A 87 -9.02 -10.93 -10.75
CA PHE A 87 -10.45 -10.67 -10.64
C PHE A 87 -11.22 -10.91 -11.94
N ASP A 88 -10.70 -10.45 -13.08
CA ASP A 88 -11.39 -10.59 -14.37
C ASP A 88 -11.49 -12.06 -14.80
N VAL A 89 -10.44 -12.85 -14.55
CA VAL A 89 -10.43 -14.29 -14.85
C VAL A 89 -11.41 -15.03 -13.95
N GLU A 90 -11.38 -14.76 -12.64
CA GLU A 90 -12.30 -15.34 -11.66
C GLU A 90 -13.76 -15.03 -12.00
N LYS A 91 -14.06 -13.78 -12.38
CA LYS A 91 -15.38 -13.34 -12.84
C LYS A 91 -15.83 -14.12 -14.08
N ILE A 92 -14.97 -14.27 -15.10
CA ILE A 92 -15.29 -15.04 -16.30
C ILE A 92 -15.57 -16.50 -15.96
N MET A 93 -14.76 -17.11 -15.09
CA MET A 93 -14.95 -18.47 -14.64
C MET A 93 -16.26 -18.65 -13.88
N ALA A 94 -16.58 -17.75 -12.95
CA ALA A 94 -17.82 -17.79 -12.18
C ALA A 94 -19.05 -17.68 -13.10
N VAL A 95 -19.07 -16.69 -14.01
CA VAL A 95 -20.18 -16.50 -14.97
C VAL A 95 -20.32 -17.72 -15.89
N SER A 96 -19.21 -18.21 -16.44
CA SER A 96 -19.23 -19.39 -17.32
C SER A 96 -19.72 -20.63 -16.59
N GLY A 97 -19.30 -20.82 -15.32
CA GLY A 97 -19.79 -21.88 -14.46
C GLY A 97 -21.29 -21.81 -14.22
N THR A 98 -21.83 -20.63 -13.90
CA THR A 98 -23.28 -20.43 -13.75
C THR A 98 -24.05 -20.76 -15.04
N ILE A 99 -23.53 -20.38 -16.21
CA ILE A 99 -24.16 -20.70 -17.50
C ILE A 99 -24.20 -22.22 -17.73
N VAL A 100 -23.12 -22.94 -17.42
CA VAL A 100 -23.06 -24.40 -17.56
C VAL A 100 -24.05 -25.08 -16.61
N VAL A 101 -24.10 -24.66 -15.35
CA VAL A 101 -25.02 -25.22 -14.34
C VAL A 101 -26.48 -24.99 -14.73
N THR A 102 -26.84 -23.76 -15.06
CA THR A 102 -28.22 -23.41 -15.48
C THR A 102 -28.63 -24.20 -16.72
N ARG A 103 -27.75 -24.33 -17.72
CA ARG A 103 -28.02 -25.16 -18.90
C ARG A 103 -28.22 -26.64 -18.55
N TRP A 104 -27.40 -27.19 -17.66
CA TRP A 104 -27.52 -28.59 -17.24
C TRP A 104 -28.83 -28.86 -16.48
N GLU A 105 -29.21 -27.95 -15.58
CA GLU A 105 -30.50 -28.03 -14.87
C GLU A 105 -31.68 -27.96 -15.85
N LEU A 106 -31.61 -27.05 -16.83
CA LEU A 106 -32.59 -26.95 -17.92
C LEU A 106 -32.78 -28.28 -18.64
N MET A 107 -31.66 -28.88 -19.07
CA MET A 107 -31.67 -30.14 -19.81
C MET A 107 -32.21 -31.28 -18.94
N ARG A 108 -31.87 -31.29 -17.66
CA ARG A 108 -32.37 -32.28 -16.70
C ARG A 108 -33.88 -32.16 -16.50
N GLU A 109 -34.40 -30.95 -16.37
CA GLU A 109 -35.84 -30.70 -16.21
C GLU A 109 -36.62 -31.15 -17.46
N TRP A 110 -36.10 -30.83 -18.64
CA TRP A 110 -36.65 -31.27 -19.93
C TRP A 110 -36.65 -32.81 -20.06
N LEU A 111 -35.53 -33.47 -19.77
CA LEU A 111 -35.41 -34.93 -19.81
C LEU A 111 -36.38 -35.62 -18.84
N ASN A 112 -36.64 -35.00 -17.69
CA ASN A 112 -37.54 -35.53 -16.67
C ASN A 112 -39.02 -35.24 -16.94
N ARG A 113 -39.37 -34.60 -18.07
CA ARG A 113 -40.74 -34.12 -18.40
C ARG A 113 -41.37 -33.32 -17.26
N GLN A 114 -40.55 -32.61 -16.49
CA GLN A 114 -41.04 -31.80 -15.37
C GLN A 114 -41.71 -30.50 -15.86
N THR A 115 -41.45 -30.11 -17.11
CA THR A 115 -42.10 -29.00 -17.81
C THR A 115 -42.54 -29.44 -19.21
N ASP A 116 -43.83 -29.75 -19.37
CA ASP A 116 -44.45 -30.11 -20.67
C ASP A 116 -44.63 -28.90 -21.62
N SER A 117 -44.36 -27.68 -21.15
CA SER A 117 -44.56 -26.46 -21.92
C SER A 117 -43.39 -25.49 -21.76
N TRP A 118 -42.37 -25.64 -22.59
CA TRP A 118 -41.38 -24.61 -22.79
C TRP A 118 -41.93 -23.56 -23.77
N ASP A 119 -42.11 -22.33 -23.30
CA ASP A 119 -42.37 -21.19 -24.17
C ASP A 119 -41.05 -20.72 -24.82
N LEU A 120 -40.69 -21.41 -25.91
CA LEU A 120 -39.48 -21.14 -26.66
C LEU A 120 -39.49 -19.74 -27.30
N GLU A 121 -40.68 -19.26 -27.68
CA GLU A 121 -40.88 -17.92 -28.24
C GLU A 121 -40.54 -16.85 -27.19
N GLY A 122 -41.14 -16.95 -26.01
CA GLY A 122 -40.87 -16.03 -24.90
C GLY A 122 -39.45 -16.15 -24.34
N ALA A 123 -38.79 -17.30 -24.48
CA ALA A 123 -37.37 -17.45 -24.16
C ALA A 123 -36.47 -16.75 -25.18
N LEU A 124 -36.76 -16.89 -26.48
CA LEU A 124 -36.02 -16.24 -27.55
C LEU A 124 -36.12 -14.71 -27.46
N GLU A 125 -37.31 -14.17 -27.21
CA GLU A 125 -37.51 -12.73 -27.03
C GLU A 125 -36.74 -12.19 -25.82
N ARG A 126 -36.75 -12.89 -24.69
CA ARG A 126 -35.95 -12.52 -23.51
C ARG A 126 -34.46 -12.55 -23.81
N TYR A 127 -33.99 -13.54 -24.57
CA TYR A 127 -32.59 -13.62 -24.99
C TYR A 127 -32.19 -12.42 -25.87
N LYS A 128 -33.00 -12.07 -26.87
CA LYS A 128 -32.74 -10.90 -27.73
C LYS A 128 -32.65 -9.62 -26.91
N MET A 129 -33.61 -9.42 -26.00
CA MET A 129 -33.61 -8.27 -25.10
C MET A 129 -32.32 -8.18 -24.27
N VAL A 130 -31.91 -9.30 -23.65
CA VAL A 130 -30.66 -9.34 -22.86
C VAL A 130 -29.45 -9.02 -23.73
N LYS A 131 -29.37 -9.56 -24.95
CA LYS A 131 -28.23 -9.35 -25.85
C LYS A 131 -28.15 -7.93 -26.39
N THR A 132 -29.28 -7.31 -26.69
CA THR A 132 -29.32 -5.90 -27.08
C THR A 132 -28.89 -5.00 -25.92
N SER A 133 -29.45 -5.20 -24.72
CA SER A 133 -29.06 -4.44 -23.52
C SER A 133 -27.59 -4.63 -23.13
N GLU A 134 -27.05 -5.85 -23.28
CA GLU A 134 -25.64 -6.13 -23.05
C GLU A 134 -24.73 -5.36 -24.02
N ALA A 135 -25.12 -5.29 -25.30
CA ALA A 135 -24.38 -4.52 -26.30
C ALA A 135 -24.42 -3.02 -26.01
N GLU A 136 -25.59 -2.47 -25.64
CA GLU A 136 -25.76 -1.07 -25.25
C GLU A 136 -24.89 -0.71 -24.03
N PHE A 137 -24.91 -1.53 -22.98
CA PHE A 137 -24.11 -1.31 -21.79
C PHE A 137 -22.60 -1.29 -22.08
N ARG A 138 -22.15 -2.09 -23.05
CA ARG A 138 -20.75 -2.14 -23.49
C ARG A 138 -20.40 -1.09 -24.56
N GLY A 139 -21.36 -0.30 -25.03
CA GLY A 139 -21.17 0.66 -26.12
C GLY A 139 -20.88 0.01 -27.48
N LEU A 140 -21.33 -1.24 -27.68
CA LEU A 140 -21.16 -1.99 -28.92
C LEU A 140 -22.37 -1.80 -29.85
N LEU A 141 -22.20 -2.13 -31.13
CA LEU A 141 -23.32 -2.16 -32.08
C LEU A 141 -24.36 -3.22 -31.68
N ALA A 142 -25.64 -2.92 -31.96
CA ALA A 142 -26.72 -3.85 -31.72
C ALA A 142 -26.48 -5.20 -32.42
N PRO A 143 -26.69 -6.34 -31.75
CA PRO A 143 -26.52 -7.65 -32.35
C PRO A 143 -27.47 -7.86 -33.53
N SER A 144 -26.97 -8.47 -34.62
CA SER A 144 -27.82 -9.04 -35.66
C SER A 144 -28.27 -10.44 -35.21
N PHE A 145 -29.54 -10.77 -35.46
CA PHE A 145 -30.12 -12.10 -35.20
C PHE A 145 -30.43 -12.84 -36.52
N GLU A 146 -29.68 -12.57 -37.59
CA GLU A 146 -29.81 -13.33 -38.84
C GLU A 146 -29.46 -14.82 -38.63
N GLY A 147 -30.37 -15.71 -39.06
CA GLY A 147 -30.23 -17.16 -38.86
C GLY A 147 -30.92 -17.71 -37.61
N GLU A 148 -31.90 -16.99 -37.05
CA GLU A 148 -32.74 -17.47 -35.96
C GLU A 148 -33.29 -18.89 -36.19
N PRO A 149 -33.24 -19.77 -35.18
CA PRO A 149 -33.79 -21.11 -35.30
C PRO A 149 -35.30 -21.03 -35.50
N VAL A 150 -35.83 -21.76 -36.49
CA VAL A 150 -37.28 -21.93 -36.66
C VAL A 150 -37.80 -22.71 -35.45
N ILE A 151 -38.57 -22.05 -34.60
CA ILE A 151 -39.19 -22.67 -33.42
C ILE A 151 -40.31 -23.60 -33.93
N PRO A 152 -40.24 -24.92 -33.68
CA PRO A 152 -41.30 -25.83 -34.10
C PRO A 152 -42.61 -25.47 -33.40
N SER A 153 -43.69 -25.36 -34.17
CA SER A 153 -45.02 -25.16 -33.61
C SER A 153 -45.42 -26.37 -32.75
N LYS A 154 -46.22 -26.17 -31.68
CA LYS A 154 -46.66 -27.28 -30.80
C LYS A 154 -47.26 -28.47 -31.57
N THR A 155 -47.94 -28.18 -32.67
CA THR A 155 -48.59 -29.17 -33.55
C THR A 155 -47.60 -29.98 -34.40
N GLU A 156 -46.42 -29.44 -34.72
CA GLU A 156 -45.35 -30.15 -35.43
C GLU A 156 -44.48 -30.98 -34.49
N ALA A 157 -44.27 -30.51 -33.26
CA ALA A 157 -43.55 -31.25 -32.23
C ALA A 157 -44.30 -32.55 -31.83
N GLU A 158 -45.64 -32.50 -31.74
CA GLU A 158 -46.46 -33.69 -31.50
C GLU A 158 -46.48 -34.67 -32.69
N LYS A 159 -46.61 -34.18 -33.93
CA LYS A 159 -46.57 -35.02 -35.15
C LYS A 159 -45.23 -35.73 -35.37
N THR A 160 -44.13 -35.12 -34.94
CA THR A 160 -42.79 -35.71 -35.07
C THR A 160 -42.59 -36.85 -34.07
N LEU A 161 -43.27 -36.78 -32.92
CA LEU A 161 -43.30 -37.85 -31.92
C LEU A 161 -44.17 -39.02 -32.38
N GLU A 162 -45.33 -38.74 -32.99
CA GLU A 162 -46.27 -39.76 -33.51
C GLU A 162 -45.66 -40.61 -34.64
N ARG A 163 -44.83 -40.01 -35.51
CA ARG A 163 -44.22 -40.69 -36.66
C ARG A 163 -43.07 -41.64 -36.29
N ALA A 164 -42.50 -41.50 -35.09
CA ALA A 164 -41.39 -42.33 -34.64
C ALA A 164 -41.84 -43.67 -34.04
N ASP A 165 -43.13 -43.82 -33.70
CA ASP A 165 -43.68 -45.00 -33.04
C ASP A 165 -44.33 -46.02 -34.00
N ASP A 166 -44.47 -45.72 -35.30
CA ASP A 166 -44.99 -46.69 -36.27
C ASP A 166 -43.87 -47.63 -36.77
N PRO A 167 -43.95 -48.96 -36.48
CA PRO A 167 -42.98 -49.91 -36.99
C PRO A 167 -43.18 -50.14 -38.50
N PRO A 168 -42.13 -50.54 -39.24
CA PRO A 168 -42.26 -50.81 -40.66
C PRO A 168 -43.22 -51.99 -40.86
N VAL A 169 -44.28 -51.77 -41.65
CA VAL A 169 -45.17 -52.82 -42.14
C VAL A 169 -44.31 -53.82 -42.92
N SER A 170 -44.36 -55.09 -42.49
CA SER A 170 -43.53 -56.20 -42.98
C SER A 170 -43.56 -56.42 -44.48
#